data_AF-A0ABD6DF58-F1
#
_entry.id   AF-A0ABD6DF58-F1
#
_cell.length_a   1.000
_cell.length_b   1.000
_cell.length_c   1.000
_cell.angle_alpha   90.00
_cell.angle_beta   90.00
_cell.angle_gamma   90.00
#
_symmetry.space_group_name_H-M   'P 1'
#
loop_
_entity.id
_entity.type
_entity.pdbx_description
1 polymer ?
#
loop_
_entity_poly.entity_id
_entity_poly.type
_entity_poly.pdbx_seq_one_letter_code
_entity_poly.pdbx_strand_id
1 'polypeptide(L)' 'MTTLSFDDDGCDVVYEGTEFRLERALIEEAIEKDYRDVTDHEVLQMVEESPDLQGEPRRIGDII' A
#
# COMPACT_ATOMS: atom_id res chain seq x y z
N MET A 1 7.33 -2.23 -12.34
CA MET A 1 6.60 -3.34 -11.70
C MET A 1 6.76 -3.13 -10.21
N THR A 2 5.70 -2.64 -9.58
CA THR A 2 5.70 -2.25 -8.18
C THR A 2 5.17 -3.42 -7.37
N THR A 3 5.86 -3.81 -6.30
CA THR A 3 5.42 -4.89 -5.42
C THR A 3 5.15 -4.33 -4.03
N LEU A 4 3.98 -4.68 -3.50
CA LEU A 4 3.55 -4.31 -2.15
C LEU A 4 3.45 -5.59 -1.31
N SER A 5 4.03 -5.56 -0.11
CA SER A 5 3.92 -6.62 0.88
C SER A 5 3.41 -6.02 2.18
N PHE A 6 2.26 -6.48 2.65
CA PHE A 6 1.58 -5.93 3.83
C PHE A 6 1.81 -6.79 5.07
N ASP A 7 2.01 -6.16 6.22
CA ASP A 7 2.00 -6.76 7.55
C ASP A 7 1.22 -5.88 8.55
N ASP A 8 1.10 -6.28 9.83
CA ASP A 8 0.36 -5.53 10.86
C ASP A 8 0.95 -4.14 11.19
N ASP A 9 2.22 -3.90 10.86
CA ASP A 9 2.98 -2.69 11.21
C ASP A 9 3.23 -1.78 10.00
N GLY A 10 2.92 -2.21 8.78
CA GLY A 10 3.00 -1.38 7.57
C GLY A 10 3.16 -2.18 6.26
N CYS A 11 3.62 -1.49 5.23
CA CYS A 11 3.81 -2.05 3.90
C CYS A 11 5.26 -1.90 3.44
N ASP A 12 5.89 -3.01 3.03
CA ASP A 12 7.14 -2.99 2.31
C ASP A 12 6.86 -2.78 0.81
N VAL A 13 7.57 -1.83 0.20
CA VAL A 13 7.37 -1.38 -1.17
C VAL A 13 8.64 -1.57 -1.96
N VAL A 14 8.53 -2.22 -3.12
CA VAL A 14 9.59 -2.30 -4.11
C VAL A 14 9.14 -1.55 -5.36
N TYR A 15 9.70 -0.37 -5.58
CA TYR A 15 9.39 0.50 -6.72
C TYR A 15 10.67 0.82 -7.50
N GLU A 16 10.69 0.51 -8.80
CA GLU A 16 11.83 0.74 -9.70
C GLU A 16 13.20 0.24 -9.16
N GLY A 17 13.20 -0.86 -8.39
CA GLY A 17 14.39 -1.42 -7.76
C GLY A 17 14.84 -0.70 -6.49
N THR A 18 14.06 0.26 -6.01
CA THR A 18 14.20 0.89 -4.69
C THR A 18 13.25 0.20 -3.71
N GLU A 19 13.81 -0.28 -2.61
CA GLU A 19 13.07 -0.93 -1.53
C GLU A 19 12.96 0.04 -0.36
N PHE A 20 11.74 0.28 0.11
CA PHE A 20 11.48 1.11 1.28
C PHE A 20 10.23 0.62 2.02
N ARG A 21 10.11 1.01 3.28
CA ARG A 21 8.98 0.64 4.13
C ARG A 21 8.11 1.86 4.39
N LEU A 22 6.81 1.70 4.17
CA LEU A 22 5.79 2.63 4.61
C LEU A 22 5.24 2.13 5.94
N GLU A 23 5.47 2.91 6.99
CA GLU A 23 4.89 2.61 8.30
C GLU A 23 3.37 2.75 8.27
N ARG A 24 2.70 1.92 9.07
CA ARG A 24 1.24 1.97 9.23
C ARG A 24 0.73 3.40 9.45
N ALA A 25 1.35 4.12 10.38
CA ALA A 25 0.94 5.47 10.74
C ALA A 25 1.01 6.45 9.55
N LEU A 26 2.01 6.30 8.68
CA LEU A 26 2.18 7.14 7.50
C LEU A 26 1.09 6.86 6.46
N ILE A 27 0.70 5.60 6.30
CA ILE A 27 -0.40 5.19 5.40
C ILE A 27 -1.74 5.72 5.95
N GLU A 28 -1.98 5.55 7.25
CA GLU A 28 -3.20 6.02 7.92
C GLU A 28 -3.34 7.54 7.84
N GLU A 29 -2.24 8.28 8.04
CA GLU A 29 -2.22 9.74 7.94
C GLU A 29 -2.45 10.21 6.49
N ALA A 30 -1.83 9.56 5.52
CA ALA A 30 -1.94 9.97 4.11
C ALA A 30 -3.34 9.70 3.51
N ILE A 31 -4.00 8.62 3.94
CA ILE A 31 -5.29 8.18 3.39
C ILE A 31 -6.46 8.62 4.28
N GLU A 32 -6.17 9.06 5.50
CA GLU A 32 -7.16 9.43 6.53
C GLU A 32 -8.13 8.26 6.85
N LYS A 33 -7.60 7.04 6.88
CA LYS A 33 -8.34 5.80 7.17
C LYS A 33 -7.54 4.88 8.08
N ASP A 34 -8.23 4.01 8.82
CA ASP A 34 -7.60 2.90 9.52
C ASP A 34 -6.87 1.99 8.52
N TYR A 35 -5.66 1.57 8.86
CA TYR A 35 -4.78 0.83 7.95
C TYR A 35 -5.43 -0.45 7.41
N ARG A 36 -6.24 -1.13 8.21
CA ARG A 36 -6.94 -2.36 7.79
C ARG A 36 -8.05 -2.10 6.78
N ASP A 37 -8.58 -0.88 6.72
CA ASP A 37 -9.62 -0.46 5.77
C ASP A 37 -9.06 0.16 4.49
N VAL A 38 -7.77 0.51 4.48
CA VAL A 38 -7.04 0.93 3.29
C VAL A 38 -6.92 -0.22 2.29
N THR A 39 -6.96 0.10 1.00
CA THR A 39 -6.78 -0.87 -0.10
C THR A 39 -5.36 -0.88 -0.66
N ASP A 40 -4.96 -2.01 -1.23
CA ASP A 40 -3.70 -2.15 -1.96
C ASP A 40 -3.54 -1.10 -3.07
N HIS A 41 -4.63 -0.76 -3.75
CA HIS A 41 -4.67 0.27 -4.79
C HIS A 41 -4.39 1.68 -4.26
N GLU A 42 -4.91 2.02 -3.08
CA GLU A 42 -4.66 3.34 -2.46
C GLU A 42 -3.19 3.48 -2.04
N VAL A 43 -2.60 2.44 -1.45
CA VAL A 43 -1.16 2.44 -1.13
C VAL A 43 -0.33 2.52 -2.40
N LEU A 44 -0.74 1.82 -3.46
CA LEU A 44 -0.04 1.87 -4.73
C LEU A 44 -0.07 3.27 -5.36
N GLN A 45 -1.20 3.99 -5.25
CA GLN A 45 -1.33 5.39 -5.70
C GLN A 45 -0.49 6.38 -4.88
N MET A 46 -0.11 6.05 -3.63
CA MET A 46 0.84 6.86 -2.86
C MET A 46 2.27 6.74 -3.39
N VAL A 47 2.60 5.60 -3.97
CA VAL A 47 3.95 5.26 -4.45
C VAL A 47 4.14 5.65 -5.90
N GLU A 48 3.12 5.36 -6.73
CA GLU A 48 3.16 5.52 -8.18
C GLU A 48 1.97 6.38 -8.61
N GLU A 49 2.22 7.51 -9.30
CA GLU A 49 1.17 8.46 -9.69
C GLU A 49 0.18 7.90 -10.73
N SER A 50 0.57 6.87 -11.48
CA SER A 50 -0.28 6.22 -12.49
C SER A 50 0.00 4.72 -12.52
N PRO A 51 -0.37 4.01 -11.45
CA PRO A 51 -0.10 2.59 -11.36
C PRO A 51 -1.02 1.83 -12.31
N ASP A 52 -0.50 0.74 -12.88
CA ASP A 52 -1.31 -0.20 -13.65
C ASP A 52 -2.15 -1.05 -12.69
N LEU A 53 -3.28 -0.47 -12.27
CA LEU A 53 -4.24 -1.09 -11.37
C LEU A 53 -4.95 -2.24 -12.09
N GLN A 54 -4.47 -3.46 -11.89
CA GLN A 54 -5.08 -4.66 -12.44
C GLN A 54 -5.85 -5.42 -11.35
N GLY A 55 -7.13 -5.70 -11.62
CA GLY A 55 -8.02 -6.45 -10.73
C GLY A 55 -8.95 -5.55 -9.91
N GLU A 56 -9.54 -6.13 -8.86
CA GLU A 56 -10.38 -5.39 -7.90
C GLU A 56 -9.53 -4.98 -6.69
N PRO A 57 -9.75 -3.78 -6.13
CA PRO A 57 -9.04 -3.33 -4.93
C PRO A 57 -9.37 -4.24 -3.75
N ARG A 58 -8.34 -4.61 -2.99
CA ARG A 58 -8.47 -5.46 -1.79
C ARG A 58 -8.00 -4.68 -0.58
N ARG A 59 -8.76 -4.77 0.52
CA ARG A 59 -8.37 -4.14 1.78
C ARG A 59 -7.20 -4.86 2.38
N ILE A 60 -6.30 -4.11 3.02
CA ILE A 60 -5.13 -4.65 3.70
C ILE A 60 -5.55 -5.65 4.77
N GLY A 61 -6.63 -5.38 5.51
CA GLY A 61 -7.19 -6.31 6.50
C GLY A 61 -7.74 -7.63 5.93
N ASP A 62 -7.98 -7.71 4.62
CA ASP A 62 -8.36 -8.94 3.93
C ASP A 62 -7.12 -9.68 3.34
N ILE A 63 -5.93 -9.06 3.36
CA ILE A 63 -4.66 -9.60 2.86
C ILE A 63 -3.84 -10.24 3.99
N ILE A 64 -3.79 -9.60 5.17
CA ILE A 64 -3.06 -10.05 6.36
C ILE A 64 -3.84 -11.10 7.19
#